data_AF-A0A380G069-F1
#
_entry.id   AF-A0A380G069-F1
#
_cell.length_a   1.000
_cell.length_b   1.000
_cell.length_c   1.000
_cell.angle_alpha   90.00
_cell.angle_beta   90.00
_cell.angle_gamma   90.00
#
_symmetry.space_group_name_H-M   'P 1'
#
loop_
_entity.id
_entity.type
_entity.pdbx_description
1 polymer ?
#
loop_
_entity_poly.entity_id
_entity_poly.type
_entity_poly.pdbx_seq_one_letter_code
_entity_poly.pdbx_strand_id
1 'polypeptide(L)'
;MEKVWRYTIDLPPMGTPRPNHRFVEGGRRSLITRKSTSTIWTLYKKQLKADNAINDEFFAVMNTPLGVKAEVAFYVQAPKISEGN
;
A
#
# COMPACT_ATOMS: atom_id res chain seq x y z
N MET A 1 -25.56 11.57 -1.47
CA MET A 1 -24.54 11.20 -2.48
C MET A 1 -23.50 10.37 -1.76
N GLU A 2 -23.10 9.23 -2.32
CA GLU A 2 -22.06 8.38 -1.72
C GLU A 2 -20.71 9.10 -1.79
N LYS A 3 -19.97 9.19 -0.69
CA LYS A 3 -18.60 9.72 -0.69
C LYS A 3 -17.67 8.60 -1.12
N VAL A 4 -17.09 8.73 -2.30
CA VAL A 4 -16.21 7.70 -2.88
C VAL A 4 -14.89 8.35 -3.26
N TRP A 5 -13.79 7.78 -2.80
CA TRP A 5 -12.44 8.15 -3.19
C TRP A 5 -11.81 7.00 -3.97
N ARG A 6 -11.25 7.28 -5.14
CA ARG A 6 -10.63 6.28 -6.02
C ARG A 6 -9.27 6.78 -6.45
N TYR A 7 -8.28 5.90 -6.35
CA TYR A 7 -6.93 6.20 -6.77
C TYR A 7 -6.26 4.93 -7.30
N THR A 8 -5.55 5.06 -8.41
CA THR A 8 -4.77 3.98 -9.00
C THR A 8 -3.31 4.23 -8.71
N ILE A 9 -2.66 3.24 -8.09
CA ILE A 9 -1.23 3.27 -7.90
C ILE A 9 -0.57 2.61 -9.11
N ASP A 10 0.35 3.33 -9.76
CA ASP A 10 1.09 2.86 -10.92
C ASP A 10 2.49 2.37 -10.48
N LEU A 11 2.48 1.48 -9.50
CA LEU A 11 3.67 0.80 -9.02
C LEU A 11 3.37 -0.69 -8.96
N PRO A 12 4.34 -1.56 -9.32
CA PRO A 12 4.12 -2.99 -9.29
C PRO A 12 3.75 -3.42 -7.86
N PRO A 13 2.72 -4.27 -7.69
CA PRO A 13 2.37 -4.79 -6.38
C PRO A 13 3.54 -5.62 -5.86
N MET A 14 4.02 -5.26 -4.67
CA MET A 14 5.14 -5.91 -4.04
C MET A 14 4.68 -6.56 -2.74
N GLY A 15 5.04 -7.83 -2.57
CA GLY A 15 4.76 -8.55 -1.33
C GLY A 15 5.42 -7.83 -0.15
N THR A 16 4.63 -7.45 0.84
CA THR A 16 5.15 -6.96 2.12
C THR A 16 5.94 -8.09 2.78
N PRO A 17 7.23 -7.92 3.08
CA PRO A 17 8.00 -8.95 3.76
C PRO A 17 7.34 -9.29 5.09
N ARG A 18 7.23 -10.58 5.42
CA ARG A 18 6.71 -11.01 6.72
C ARG A 18 7.46 -10.28 7.85
N PRO A 19 6.75 -9.67 8.81
CA PRO A 19 7.38 -9.04 9.97
C PRO A 19 8.34 -9.99 10.68
N ASN A 20 9.59 -9.57 10.82
CA ASN A 20 10.55 -10.24 11.69
C ASN A 20 10.51 -9.57 13.07
N HIS A 21 10.62 -10.36 14.13
CA HIS A 21 10.75 -9.86 15.49
C HIS A 21 12.20 -9.97 15.95
N ARG A 22 12.72 -8.93 16.60
CA ARG A 22 13.94 -9.02 17.38
C ARG A 22 13.66 -8.60 18.82
N PHE A 23 14.26 -9.33 19.75
CA PHE A 23 14.30 -8.93 21.14
C PHE A 23 15.27 -7.76 21.29
N VAL A 24 14.75 -6.64 21.78
CA VAL A 24 15.59 -5.52 22.20
C VAL A 24 15.93 -5.69 23.68
N GLU A 25 17.08 -5.16 24.10
CA GLU A 25 17.50 -5.15 25.50
C GLU A 25 16.38 -4.54 26.37
N GLY A 26 15.98 -5.24 27.45
CA GLY A 26 14.83 -4.87 28.28
C GLY A 26 13.51 -5.56 27.94
N GLY A 27 13.51 -6.64 27.15
CA GLY A 27 12.36 -7.54 26.98
C GLY A 27 11.26 -7.06 26.02
N ARG A 28 11.44 -5.89 25.39
CA ARG A 28 10.51 -5.40 24.37
C ARG A 28 10.80 -6.10 23.03
N ARG A 29 9.73 -6.46 22.30
CA ARG A 29 9.84 -6.91 20.90
C ARG A 29 9.77 -5.71 19.98
N SER A 30 10.73 -5.56 19.08
CA SER A 30 10.66 -4.57 17.99
C SER A 30 10.44 -5.28 16.65
N LEU A 31 9.59 -4.68 15.80
CA LEU A 31 9.42 -5.09 14.41
C LEU A 31 10.65 -4.65 13.60
N ILE A 32 11.33 -5.60 12.96
CA ILE A 32 12.34 -5.26 11.95
C ILE A 32 11.63 -5.06 10.61
N THR A 33 11.55 -3.81 10.16
CA THR A 33 11.19 -3.49 8.77
C THR A 33 12.42 -3.68 7.89
N ARG A 34 12.32 -4.45 6.80
CA ARG A 34 13.44 -4.65 5.86
C ARG A 34 13.68 -3.37 5.03
N LYS A 35 14.94 -3.09 4.66
CA LYS A 35 15.31 -1.93 3.82
C LYS A 35 14.53 -1.85 2.48
N SER A 36 14.18 -2.99 1.88
CA SER A 36 13.37 -2.99 0.64
C SER A 36 11.97 -2.43 0.84
N THR A 37 11.39 -2.61 2.04
CA THR A 37 10.08 -2.06 2.40
C THR A 37 10.12 -0.53 2.50
N SER A 38 11.21 0.06 2.97
CA SER A 38 11.32 1.52 3.08
C SER A 38 11.43 2.21 1.73
N THR A 39 12.14 1.63 0.76
CA THR A 39 12.28 2.20 -0.59
C THR A 39 10.93 2.30 -1.30
N ILE A 40 10.11 1.26 -1.18
CA ILE A 40 8.79 1.23 -1.80
C ILE A 40 7.81 2.20 -1.16
N TRP A 41 7.83 2.32 0.17
CA TRP A 41 7.02 3.34 0.84
C TRP A 41 7.38 4.75 0.38
N THR A 42 8.64 5.01 0.09
CA THR A 42 9.08 6.28 -0.49
C THR A 42 8.49 6.50 -1.88
N LEU A 43 8.46 5.49 -2.74
CA LEU A 43 7.86 5.58 -4.08
C LEU A 43 6.35 5.85 -4.00
N TYR A 44 5.61 5.10 -3.17
CA TYR A 44 4.18 5.33 -2.94
C TYR A 44 3.91 6.77 -2.47
N LYS A 45 4.64 7.24 -1.45
CA LYS A 45 4.48 8.61 -0.93
C LYS A 45 4.80 9.66 -1.99
N LYS A 46 5.81 9.43 -2.83
CA LYS A 46 6.18 10.34 -3.91
C LYS A 46 5.04 10.47 -4.92
N GLN A 47 4.45 9.35 -5.35
CA GLN A 47 3.34 9.36 -6.32
C GLN A 47 2.09 10.03 -5.72
N LEU A 48 1.67 9.60 -4.51
CA LEU A 48 0.51 10.19 -3.82
C LEU A 48 0.62 11.71 -3.65
N LYS A 49 1.83 12.20 -3.37
CA LYS A 49 2.10 13.64 -3.25
C LYS A 49 2.08 14.34 -4.60
N ALA A 50 2.68 13.75 -5.63
CA ALA A 50 2.69 14.32 -6.98
C ALA A 50 1.29 14.46 -7.55
N ASP A 51 0.42 13.48 -7.29
CA ASP A 51 -0.95 13.43 -7.81
C ASP A 51 -1.96 14.16 -6.92
N ASN A 52 -1.52 14.72 -5.79
CA ASN A 52 -2.40 15.28 -4.75
C ASN A 52 -3.54 14.31 -4.36
N ALA A 53 -3.21 13.03 -4.23
CA ALA A 53 -4.19 11.96 -4.03
C ALA A 53 -4.80 11.98 -2.62
N ILE A 54 -4.06 12.46 -1.63
CA ILE A 54 -4.53 12.65 -0.25
C ILE A 54 -5.09 14.07 -0.13
N ASN A 55 -6.31 14.26 -0.64
CA ASN A 55 -7.01 15.55 -0.74
C ASN A 55 -8.27 15.58 0.14
N ASP A 56 -9.08 16.64 -0.01
CA ASP A 56 -10.31 16.81 0.77
C ASP A 56 -11.33 15.68 0.54
N GLU A 57 -11.38 15.09 -0.66
CA GLU A 57 -12.26 13.95 -0.93
C GLU A 57 -11.81 12.71 -0.16
N PHE A 58 -10.50 12.45 -0.12
CA PHE A 58 -9.94 11.38 0.71
C PHE A 58 -10.34 11.58 2.17
N PHE A 59 -10.13 12.77 2.73
CA PHE A 59 -10.49 13.04 4.12
C PHE A 59 -12.01 13.03 4.36
N ALA A 60 -12.82 13.43 3.38
CA ALA A 60 -14.27 13.37 3.47
C ALA A 60 -14.78 11.91 3.58
N VAL A 61 -14.11 10.96 2.92
CA VAL A 61 -14.35 9.52 3.04
C VAL A 61 -13.81 8.98 4.37
N MET A 62 -12.58 9.32 4.76
CA MET A 62 -11.96 8.80 5.98
C MET A 62 -12.68 9.24 7.26
N ASN A 63 -13.36 10.39 7.24
CA ASN A 63 -14.10 10.94 8.37
C ASN A 63 -15.57 10.46 8.45
N THR A 64 -15.97 9.41 7.73
CA THR A 64 -17.32 8.87 7.83
C THR A 64 -17.56 8.20 9.20
N PRO A 65 -18.68 8.49 9.89
CA PRO A 65 -18.92 7.97 11.25
C PRO A 65 -18.96 6.44 11.36
N LEU A 66 -19.35 5.76 10.27
CA LEU A 66 -19.52 4.31 10.23
C LEU A 66 -18.25 3.58 9.75
N GLY A 67 -17.14 4.30 9.58
CA GLY A 67 -15.90 3.77 9.02
C GLY A 67 -15.92 3.69 7.49
N VAL A 68 -14.90 3.02 6.95
CA VAL A 68 -14.62 2.96 5.51
C VAL A 68 -14.65 1.51 5.04
N LYS A 69 -15.32 1.26 3.91
CA LYS A 69 -15.16 0.04 3.13
C LYS A 69 -14.15 0.32 2.01
N ALA A 70 -13.08 -0.45 1.97
CA ALA A 70 -12.06 -0.34 0.93
C ALA A 70 -12.12 -1.56 0.00
N GLU A 71 -12.00 -1.31 -1.30
CA GLU A 71 -11.80 -2.33 -2.32
C GLU A 71 -10.45 -2.09 -2.96
N VAL A 72 -9.62 -3.14 -3.05
CA VAL A 72 -8.29 -3.07 -3.64
C VAL A 72 -8.21 -4.11 -4.75
N ALA A 73 -8.12 -3.63 -5.99
CA ALA A 73 -7.95 -4.48 -7.16
C ALA A 73 -6.47 -4.51 -7.58
N PHE A 74 -5.93 -5.71 -7.77
CA PHE A 74 -4.58 -5.93 -8.30
C PHE A 74 -4.67 -6.31 -9.77
N TYR A 75 -4.10 -5.48 -10.64
CA TYR A 75 -3.93 -5.82 -12.05
C TYR A 75 -2.58 -6.53 -12.22
N VAL A 76 -2.63 -7.82 -12.54
CA VAL A 76 -1.43 -8.63 -12.78
C VAL A 76 -1.37 -8.95 -14.26
N GLN A 77 -0.28 -8.53 -14.92
CA GLN A 77 0.02 -9.03 -16.25
C GLN A 77 0.63 -10.43 -16.11
N ALA A 78 -0.17 -11.46 -16.38
CA ALA A 78 0.37 -12.81 -16.51
C ALA A 78 1.34 -12.83 -17.71
N PRO A 79 2.53 -13.42 -17.58
CA PRO A 79 3.39 -13.62 -18.74
C PRO A 79 2.59 -14.44 -19.77
N LYS A 80 2.70 -14.07 -21.06
CA LYS A 80 2.22 -14.94 -22.13
C LYS A 80 3.03 -16.22 -22.02
N ILE A 81 2.41 -17.28 -21.50
CA ILE A 81 2.99 -18.62 -21.58
C ILE A 81 3.06 -18.92 -23.07
N SER A 82 4.26 -18.90 -23.65
CA SER A 82 4.45 -19.54 -24.95
C SER A 82 4.31 -21.04 -24.70
N GLU A 83 3.17 -21.62 -25.05
CA GLU A 83 3.12 -23.06 -25.29
C GLU A 83 4.09 -23.35 -26.44
N GLY A 84 5.24 -23.94 -26.13
CA GLY A 84 6.26 -24.25 -27.14
C GLY A 84 7.61 -24.66 -26.57
N ASN A 85 7.71 -25.90 -26.07
CA ASN A 85 8.62 -26.95 -26.55
C ASN A 85 8.63 -28.15 -25.60
#